data_AF-A0A553PQI7-F1
#
_entry.id   AF-A0A553PQI7-F1
#
_cell.length_a   1.000
_cell.length_b   1.000
_cell.length_c   1.000
_cell.angle_alpha   90.00
_cell.angle_beta   90.00
_cell.angle_gamma   90.00
#
_symmetry.space_group_name_H-M   'P 1'
#
loop_
_entity.id
_entity.type
_entity.pdbx_description
1 polymer ?
#
loop_
_entity_poly.entity_id
_entity_poly.type
_entity_poly.pdbx_seq_one_letter_code
_entity_poly.pdbx_strand_id
1 'polypeptide(L)'
;MDRLGFVLFLVLGASTTSLVSAQQDWTKDMLDAMQQLLTGDTFEFDPIYLAKLYSCFDKIDPKLKEAQDLAWQGMVNYHDQNGQPGDEWGSCLGNGHCAVYFEQNATQQIFHNITIYEPCNYASNVPYYHVTTQICDHWDLWNVPADVRHALGTVFASLGFGSSFWHGSHTYAGNVADNRVIEVLAYVVHQASLQNLNVNSTVLMDLSMIKRPYSGVEIKAQLTDMFLEQSPEQWAETINSFDMPNYYKTFAGIVCTVFSVALENETADQIIDALIALFSFPPEEEMRALTATLNLTTEEKLVVQGNFESALIKLLYAFVWQEWAIGENPIIYDPAINEQGADLIPVINAFANSLNTFPIYDQDVQDGVNSYPGDEWCNDYSPHAKWHLQAANGLMDLVFLGDDLHKLLKA
;
A
#
# COMPACT_ATOMS: atom_id res chain seq x y z
N MET A 1 -14.74 -55.67 -66.62
CA MET A 1 -14.96 -56.56 -65.46
C MET A 1 -13.67 -56.49 -64.66
N ASP A 2 -13.64 -55.63 -63.65
CA ASP A 2 -13.77 -55.99 -62.22
C ASP A 2 -12.44 -56.58 -61.70
N ARG A 3 -11.82 -56.21 -60.57
CA ARG A 3 -12.17 -55.37 -59.41
C ARG A 3 -10.90 -55.21 -58.54
N LEU A 4 -10.90 -54.12 -57.77
CA LEU A 4 -10.40 -53.92 -56.39
C LEU A 4 -8.94 -54.24 -56.01
N GLY A 5 -8.29 -53.23 -55.42
CA GLY A 5 -7.18 -53.38 -54.49
C GLY A 5 -6.53 -52.06 -54.08
N PHE A 6 -7.27 -51.13 -53.44
CA PHE A 6 -6.69 -49.92 -52.84
C PHE A 6 -7.10 -49.84 -51.37
N VAL A 7 -6.11 -49.94 -50.48
CA VAL A 7 -6.24 -49.78 -49.03
C VAL A 7 -6.12 -48.29 -48.71
N LEU A 8 -7.16 -47.71 -48.11
CA LEU A 8 -7.18 -46.33 -47.64
C LEU A 8 -7.03 -46.33 -46.10
N PHE A 9 -5.92 -45.81 -45.59
CA PHE A 9 -5.75 -45.50 -44.16
C PHE A 9 -6.41 -44.14 -43.89
N LEU A 10 -7.52 -44.14 -43.15
CA LEU A 10 -8.19 -42.96 -42.63
C LEU A 10 -7.67 -42.72 -41.20
N VAL A 11 -6.79 -41.73 -41.04
CA VAL A 11 -6.40 -41.23 -39.71
C VAL A 11 -7.48 -40.26 -39.24
N LEU A 12 -8.37 -40.74 -38.37
CA LEU A 12 -9.29 -39.90 -37.61
C LEU A 12 -8.48 -39.20 -36.50
N GLY A 13 -8.06 -37.96 -36.77
CA GLY A 13 -7.56 -37.06 -35.73
C GLY A 13 -8.72 -36.62 -34.84
N ALA A 14 -8.87 -37.28 -33.69
CA ALA A 14 -9.76 -36.82 -32.63
C ALA A 14 -9.11 -35.58 -31.98
N SER A 15 -9.58 -34.39 -32.35
CA SER A 15 -9.24 -33.14 -31.67
C SER A 15 -9.90 -33.17 -30.29
N THR A 16 -9.17 -33.59 -29.27
CA THR A 16 -9.58 -33.40 -27.87
C THR A 16 -9.44 -31.92 -27.54
N THR A 17 -10.50 -31.14 -27.75
CA THR A 17 -10.63 -29.83 -27.13
C THR A 17 -10.78 -30.05 -25.63
N SER A 18 -9.67 -29.98 -24.90
CA SER A 18 -9.69 -29.88 -23.45
C SER A 18 -10.51 -28.64 -23.09
N LEU A 19 -11.67 -28.84 -22.48
CA LEU A 19 -12.42 -27.79 -21.82
C LEU A 19 -11.54 -27.29 -20.68
N VAL A 20 -10.75 -26.25 -20.93
CA VAL A 20 -10.10 -25.49 -19.87
C VAL A 20 -11.25 -24.83 -19.11
N SER A 21 -11.55 -25.31 -17.90
CA SER A 21 -12.43 -24.58 -16.99
C SER A 21 -11.82 -23.20 -16.83
N ALA A 22 -12.60 -22.15 -17.11
CA ALA A 22 -12.14 -20.78 -16.85
C ALA A 22 -11.65 -20.73 -15.41
N GLN A 23 -10.38 -20.37 -15.24
CA GLN A 23 -9.80 -20.17 -13.92
C GLN A 23 -10.60 -19.06 -13.22
N GLN A 24 -11.00 -19.31 -11.98
CA GLN A 24 -11.72 -18.33 -11.18
C GLN A 24 -10.85 -17.09 -10.95
N ASP A 25 -11.43 -15.91 -11.10
CA ASP A 25 -10.75 -14.63 -10.93
C ASP A 25 -11.07 -14.09 -9.53
N TRP A 26 -10.27 -14.49 -8.55
CA TRP A 26 -10.53 -14.23 -7.13
C TRP A 26 -10.44 -12.76 -6.76
N THR A 27 -9.55 -11.99 -7.40
CA THR A 27 -9.49 -10.54 -7.17
C THR A 27 -10.79 -9.88 -7.62
N LYS A 28 -11.30 -10.23 -8.82
CA LYS A 28 -12.59 -9.71 -9.30
C LYS A 28 -13.73 -10.12 -8.37
N ASP A 29 -13.84 -11.40 -8.05
CA ASP A 29 -14.95 -11.94 -7.26
C ASP A 29 -15.01 -11.28 -5.87
N MET A 30 -13.86 -11.03 -5.23
CA MET A 30 -13.80 -10.34 -3.94
C MET A 30 -14.16 -8.86 -4.05
N LEU A 31 -13.72 -8.16 -5.10
CA LEU A 31 -14.08 -6.75 -5.32
C LEU A 31 -15.58 -6.58 -5.67
N ASP A 32 -16.15 -7.49 -6.45
CA ASP A 32 -17.59 -7.54 -6.71
C ASP A 32 -18.39 -7.81 -5.42
N ALA A 33 -17.88 -8.72 -4.58
CA ALA A 33 -18.51 -9.02 -3.31
C ALA A 33 -18.44 -7.84 -2.32
N MET A 34 -17.32 -7.10 -2.33
CA MET A 34 -17.17 -5.84 -1.60
C MET A 34 -18.16 -4.78 -2.11
N GLN A 35 -18.33 -4.64 -3.43
CA GLN A 35 -19.34 -3.76 -4.03
C GLN A 35 -20.74 -4.11 -3.53
N GLN A 36 -21.11 -5.39 -3.58
CA GLN A 36 -22.40 -5.87 -3.11
C GLN A 36 -22.60 -5.62 -1.61
N LEU A 37 -21.58 -5.89 -0.79
CA LEU A 37 -21.64 -5.70 0.66
C LEU A 37 -21.91 -4.24 1.04
N LEU A 38 -21.24 -3.30 0.38
CA LEU A 38 -21.22 -1.88 0.76
C LEU A 38 -22.37 -1.08 0.15
N THR A 39 -22.89 -1.50 -0.99
CA THR A 39 -23.93 -0.73 -1.73
C THR A 39 -25.27 -1.46 -1.82
N GLY A 40 -25.31 -2.76 -1.49
CA GLY A 40 -26.46 -3.62 -1.73
C GLY A 40 -26.72 -3.88 -3.21
N ASP A 41 -25.88 -3.33 -4.10
CA ASP A 41 -26.02 -3.48 -5.53
C ASP A 41 -25.61 -4.90 -5.97
N THR A 42 -26.25 -5.37 -7.03
CA THR A 42 -25.85 -6.60 -7.72
C THR A 42 -24.91 -6.33 -8.90
N PHE A 43 -24.61 -5.05 -9.18
CA PHE A 43 -23.62 -4.68 -10.19
C PHE A 43 -22.20 -5.10 -9.76
N GLU A 44 -21.39 -5.34 -10.78
CA GLU A 44 -19.98 -5.65 -10.66
C GLU A 44 -19.20 -4.40 -10.22
N PHE A 45 -18.10 -4.61 -9.50
CA PHE A 45 -17.08 -3.59 -9.28
C PHE A 45 -16.64 -3.00 -10.62
N ASP A 46 -16.28 -1.71 -10.65
CA ASP A 46 -16.05 -0.96 -11.90
C ASP A 46 -15.18 -1.77 -12.88
N PRO A 47 -15.77 -2.31 -13.96
CA PRO A 47 -15.07 -3.21 -14.86
C PRO A 47 -14.03 -2.49 -15.72
N ILE A 48 -14.18 -1.16 -15.90
CA ILE A 48 -13.20 -0.34 -16.63
C ILE A 48 -11.98 -0.16 -15.75
N TYR A 49 -12.17 0.21 -14.49
CA TYR A 49 -11.08 0.37 -13.55
C TYR A 49 -10.38 -0.97 -13.25
N LEU A 50 -11.13 -2.07 -13.09
CA LEU A 50 -10.54 -3.39 -12.89
C LEU A 50 -9.67 -3.84 -14.07
N ALA A 51 -10.12 -3.60 -15.30
CA ALA A 51 -9.31 -3.89 -16.50
C ALA A 51 -8.02 -3.04 -16.53
N LYS A 52 -8.09 -1.78 -16.12
CA LYS A 52 -6.92 -0.90 -15.95
C LYS A 52 -5.96 -1.46 -14.89
N LEU A 53 -6.49 -1.90 -13.75
CA LEU A 53 -5.71 -2.49 -12.67
C LEU A 53 -4.96 -3.75 -13.14
N TYR A 54 -5.63 -4.67 -13.86
CA TYR A 54 -4.99 -5.87 -14.40
C TYR A 54 -3.92 -5.55 -15.45
N SER A 55 -4.19 -4.60 -16.34
CA SER A 55 -3.16 -4.13 -17.28
C SER A 55 -1.95 -3.53 -16.55
N CYS A 56 -2.18 -2.88 -15.40
CA CYS A 56 -1.11 -2.34 -14.57
C CYS A 56 -0.35 -3.46 -13.84
N PHE A 57 -1.03 -4.48 -13.31
CA PHE A 57 -0.38 -5.65 -12.73
C PHE A 57 0.56 -6.31 -13.72
N ASP A 58 0.10 -6.59 -14.94
CA ASP A 58 0.92 -7.19 -16.00
C ASP A 58 2.14 -6.31 -16.38
N LYS A 59 2.00 -4.98 -16.28
CA LYS A 59 3.08 -4.01 -16.54
C LYS A 59 4.12 -3.99 -15.40
N ILE A 60 3.67 -4.12 -14.15
CA ILE A 60 4.53 -4.10 -12.96
C ILE A 60 5.32 -5.41 -12.84
N ASP A 61 4.65 -6.54 -12.91
CA ASP A 61 5.26 -7.86 -12.86
C ASP A 61 4.26 -8.86 -13.45
N PRO A 62 4.66 -9.69 -14.45
CA PRO A 62 3.76 -10.66 -15.05
C PRO A 62 3.18 -11.68 -14.05
N LYS A 63 3.77 -11.84 -12.86
CA LYS A 63 3.24 -12.68 -11.78
C LYS A 63 2.28 -11.94 -10.84
N LEU A 64 2.22 -10.60 -10.87
CA LEU A 64 1.49 -9.83 -9.85
C LEU A 64 -0.01 -10.11 -9.89
N LYS A 65 -0.62 -10.24 -11.07
CA LYS A 65 -2.05 -10.59 -11.16
C LYS A 65 -2.32 -11.94 -10.49
N GLU A 66 -1.54 -12.97 -10.84
CA GLU A 66 -1.68 -14.31 -10.25
C GLU A 66 -1.45 -14.27 -8.73
N ALA A 67 -0.44 -13.53 -8.27
CA ALA A 67 -0.17 -13.37 -6.85
C ALA A 67 -1.33 -12.68 -6.10
N GLN A 68 -1.94 -11.65 -6.67
CA GLN A 68 -3.10 -10.98 -6.08
C GLN A 68 -4.35 -11.89 -6.09
N ASP A 69 -4.59 -12.65 -7.18
CA ASP A 69 -5.67 -13.64 -7.22
C ASP A 69 -5.48 -14.71 -6.14
N LEU A 70 -4.25 -15.22 -5.97
CA LEU A 70 -3.94 -16.21 -4.93
C LEU A 70 -3.96 -15.62 -3.51
N ALA A 71 -3.67 -14.33 -3.34
CA ALA A 71 -3.81 -13.64 -2.06
C ALA A 71 -5.29 -13.56 -1.64
N TRP A 72 -6.17 -13.10 -2.54
CA TRP A 72 -7.62 -13.07 -2.30
C TRP A 72 -8.20 -14.47 -2.10
N GLN A 73 -7.79 -15.45 -2.90
CA GLN A 73 -8.15 -16.86 -2.68
C GLN A 73 -7.69 -17.34 -1.30
N GLY A 74 -6.48 -16.96 -0.89
CA GLY A 74 -5.92 -17.34 0.40
C GLY A 74 -6.71 -16.76 1.57
N MET A 75 -7.15 -15.50 1.51
CA MET A 75 -8.05 -14.90 2.51
C MET A 75 -9.36 -15.70 2.63
N VAL A 76 -9.98 -16.08 1.51
CA VAL A 76 -11.19 -16.91 1.49
C VAL A 76 -10.92 -18.28 2.11
N ASN A 77 -9.83 -18.94 1.72
CA ASN A 77 -9.44 -20.24 2.27
C ASN A 77 -9.17 -20.17 3.77
N TYR A 78 -8.60 -19.06 4.26
CA TYR A 78 -8.34 -18.84 5.67
C TYR A 78 -9.66 -18.69 6.45
N HIS A 79 -10.62 -17.92 5.92
CA HIS A 79 -11.98 -17.85 6.48
C HIS A 79 -12.65 -19.22 6.53
N ASP A 80 -12.66 -19.95 5.42
CA ASP A 80 -13.39 -21.22 5.28
C ASP A 80 -12.81 -22.32 6.21
N GLN A 81 -11.54 -22.19 6.60
CA GLN A 81 -10.87 -23.06 7.57
C GLN A 81 -10.92 -22.53 9.01
N ASN A 82 -11.53 -21.35 9.22
CA ASN A 82 -11.57 -20.62 10.49
C ASN A 82 -10.17 -20.28 11.03
N GLY A 83 -9.25 -19.93 10.13
CA GLY A 83 -7.87 -19.57 10.42
C GLY A 83 -7.04 -20.73 10.99
N GLN A 84 -6.06 -20.39 11.82
CA GLN A 84 -5.23 -21.35 12.55
C GLN A 84 -5.46 -21.26 14.06
N PRO A 85 -5.10 -22.30 14.85
CA PRO A 85 -5.26 -22.24 16.30
C PRO A 85 -4.54 -21.04 16.94
N GLY A 86 -5.29 -20.17 17.62
CA GLY A 86 -4.77 -18.93 18.22
C GLY A 86 -4.73 -17.72 17.28
N ASP A 87 -5.20 -17.88 16.05
CA ASP A 87 -5.40 -16.83 15.06
C ASP A 87 -6.62 -17.17 14.19
N GLU A 88 -7.73 -17.54 14.85
CA GLU A 88 -8.99 -17.81 14.20
C GLU A 88 -9.60 -16.53 13.62
N TRP A 89 -10.49 -16.68 12.63
CA TRP A 89 -11.24 -15.55 12.06
C TRP A 89 -12.02 -14.81 13.16
N GLY A 90 -11.74 -13.52 13.35
CA GLY A 90 -12.36 -12.69 14.40
C GLY A 90 -11.65 -12.67 15.76
N SER A 91 -10.54 -13.37 15.91
CA SER A 91 -9.97 -13.67 17.23
C SER A 91 -8.91 -12.68 17.74
N CYS A 92 -8.36 -11.79 16.90
CA CYS A 92 -7.21 -10.99 17.31
C CYS A 92 -7.56 -9.86 18.29
N LEU A 93 -8.79 -9.35 18.26
CA LEU A 93 -9.20 -8.25 19.13
C LEU A 93 -9.12 -8.65 20.62
N GLY A 94 -8.60 -7.74 21.45
CA GLY A 94 -8.52 -7.94 22.91
C GLY A 94 -7.35 -8.79 23.39
N ASN A 95 -6.53 -9.35 22.49
CA ASN A 95 -5.34 -10.15 22.84
C ASN A 95 -4.05 -9.32 22.92
N GLY A 96 -4.13 -7.98 22.85
CA GLY A 96 -2.99 -7.07 22.98
C GLY A 96 -2.07 -6.99 21.75
N HIS A 97 -2.34 -7.78 20.71
CA HIS A 97 -1.60 -7.77 19.45
C HIS A 97 -2.25 -6.92 18.36
N CYS A 98 -3.55 -6.64 18.49
CA CYS A 98 -4.32 -5.93 17.48
C CYS A 98 -5.03 -4.71 18.08
N ALA A 99 -5.04 -3.62 17.31
CA ALA A 99 -5.80 -2.42 17.64
C ALA A 99 -7.31 -2.68 17.48
N VAL A 100 -8.11 -1.96 18.25
CA VAL A 100 -9.57 -1.94 18.11
C VAL A 100 -9.93 -0.61 17.46
N TYR A 101 -10.64 -0.66 16.33
CA TYR A 101 -11.15 0.53 15.64
C TYR A 101 -12.63 0.74 15.96
N PHE A 102 -13.15 1.90 15.60
CA PHE A 102 -14.51 2.33 15.90
C PHE A 102 -15.55 1.43 15.22
N GLU A 103 -15.30 1.11 13.96
CA GLU A 103 -16.17 0.23 13.20
C GLU A 103 -16.02 -1.20 13.71
N GLN A 104 -17.10 -1.81 14.20
CA GLN A 104 -17.12 -3.19 14.72
C GLN A 104 -18.41 -3.93 14.29
N ASN A 105 -19.07 -3.44 13.24
CA ASN A 105 -20.33 -3.95 12.69
C ASN A 105 -20.07 -5.15 11.77
N ALA A 106 -19.81 -6.31 12.38
CA ALA A 106 -19.69 -7.57 11.66
C ALA A 106 -20.87 -7.81 10.70
N THR A 107 -20.58 -7.85 9.41
CA THR A 107 -21.56 -7.97 8.33
C THR A 107 -21.19 -9.14 7.43
N GLN A 108 -22.19 -9.90 7.00
CA GLN A 108 -21.97 -11.09 6.18
C GLN A 108 -21.91 -10.73 4.70
N GLN A 109 -20.74 -10.93 4.08
CA GLN A 109 -20.57 -10.93 2.64
C GLN A 109 -21.13 -12.22 2.05
N ILE A 110 -21.93 -12.12 0.99
CA ILE A 110 -22.60 -13.29 0.39
C ILE A 110 -21.59 -14.25 -0.23
N PHE A 111 -20.59 -13.73 -0.93
CA PHE A 111 -19.52 -14.54 -1.50
C PHE A 111 -18.77 -15.28 -0.38
N HIS A 112 -18.81 -16.61 -0.43
CA HIS A 112 -18.30 -17.52 0.61
C HIS A 112 -18.87 -17.33 2.02
N ASN A 113 -19.98 -16.59 2.17
CA ASN A 113 -20.62 -16.34 3.47
C ASN A 113 -19.65 -15.75 4.52
N ILE A 114 -18.68 -14.96 4.06
CA ILE A 114 -17.59 -14.41 4.88
C ILE A 114 -18.14 -13.37 5.85
N THR A 115 -17.76 -13.46 7.12
CA THR A 115 -18.04 -12.37 8.08
C THR A 115 -16.96 -11.30 7.95
N ILE A 116 -17.33 -10.10 7.52
CA ILE A 116 -16.45 -8.93 7.44
C ILE A 116 -16.68 -8.07 8.69
N TYR A 117 -15.65 -7.89 9.51
CA TYR A 117 -15.79 -7.23 10.82
C TYR A 117 -15.92 -5.71 10.74
N GLU A 118 -15.19 -5.07 9.82
CA GLU A 118 -15.21 -3.62 9.62
C GLU A 118 -15.45 -3.32 8.13
N PRO A 119 -16.70 -3.37 7.63
CA PRO A 119 -17.00 -3.25 6.19
C PRO A 119 -16.45 -1.98 5.52
N CYS A 120 -16.56 -0.81 6.16
CA CYS A 120 -15.98 0.42 5.62
C CYS A 120 -14.46 0.38 5.64
N ASN A 121 -13.83 -0.06 6.73
CA ASN A 121 -12.37 -0.16 6.81
C ASN A 121 -11.83 -1.22 5.84
N TYR A 122 -12.57 -2.31 5.61
CA TYR A 122 -12.30 -3.34 4.62
C TYR A 122 -12.28 -2.76 3.19
N ALA A 123 -13.30 -1.99 2.83
CA ALA A 123 -13.46 -1.45 1.47
C ALA A 123 -12.60 -0.21 1.17
N SER A 124 -12.40 0.65 2.17
CA SER A 124 -11.62 1.89 2.04
C SER A 124 -10.13 1.70 1.79
N ASN A 125 -9.67 0.46 1.61
CA ASN A 125 -8.34 0.07 1.19
C ASN A 125 -8.15 -0.03 -0.34
N VAL A 126 -9.23 -0.02 -1.12
CA VAL A 126 -9.18 0.05 -2.60
C VAL A 126 -8.41 1.27 -3.14
N PRO A 127 -8.37 2.45 -2.49
CA PRO A 127 -7.51 3.56 -2.90
C PRO A 127 -6.02 3.20 -3.05
N TYR A 128 -5.52 2.18 -2.34
CA TYR A 128 -4.14 1.70 -2.57
C TYR A 128 -3.97 1.03 -3.94
N TYR A 129 -4.99 0.35 -4.47
CA TYR A 129 -4.99 -0.10 -5.87
C TYR A 129 -5.04 1.09 -6.84
N HIS A 130 -5.74 2.17 -6.49
CA HIS A 130 -5.75 3.37 -7.35
C HIS A 130 -4.33 3.93 -7.45
N VAL A 131 -3.61 4.00 -6.33
CA VAL A 131 -2.19 4.37 -6.32
C VAL A 131 -1.34 3.43 -7.18
N THR A 132 -1.57 2.12 -7.13
CA THR A 132 -0.92 1.17 -8.05
C THR A 132 -1.14 1.57 -9.52
N THR A 133 -2.37 1.88 -9.93
CA THR A 133 -2.63 2.32 -11.31
C THR A 133 -2.00 3.68 -11.65
N GLN A 134 -1.94 4.61 -10.69
CA GLN A 134 -1.28 5.91 -10.88
C GLN A 134 0.22 5.74 -11.17
N ILE A 135 0.90 4.79 -10.54
CA ILE A 135 2.31 4.46 -10.84
C ILE A 135 2.45 4.01 -12.30
N CYS A 136 1.54 3.17 -12.78
CA CYS A 136 1.55 2.64 -14.15
C CYS A 136 1.22 3.69 -15.23
N ASP A 137 0.26 4.56 -14.96
CA ASP A 137 -0.15 5.63 -15.88
C ASP A 137 1.01 6.59 -16.16
N HIS A 138 1.93 6.72 -15.21
CA HIS A 138 3.03 7.68 -15.24
C HIS A 138 4.38 7.03 -15.34
N TRP A 139 4.40 5.82 -15.87
CA TRP A 139 5.60 5.00 -15.99
C TRP A 139 6.79 5.77 -16.53
N ASP A 140 6.60 6.60 -17.56
CA ASP A 140 7.69 7.29 -18.25
C ASP A 140 8.13 8.61 -17.58
N LEU A 141 7.47 9.03 -16.49
CA LEU A 141 7.78 10.27 -15.77
C LEU A 141 8.71 10.07 -14.57
N TRP A 142 8.84 8.83 -14.09
CA TRP A 142 9.69 8.49 -12.94
C TRP A 142 11.18 8.61 -13.26
N ASN A 143 11.93 9.14 -12.31
CA ASN A 143 13.38 9.21 -12.36
C ASN A 143 14.04 7.96 -11.74
N VAL A 144 13.36 7.30 -10.81
CA VAL A 144 13.81 6.04 -10.19
C VAL A 144 13.86 4.90 -11.21
N PRO A 145 14.74 3.91 -11.00
CA PRO A 145 14.85 2.77 -11.92
C PRO A 145 13.57 1.91 -11.98
N ALA A 146 13.47 1.06 -13.00
CA ALA A 146 12.27 0.26 -13.26
C ALA A 146 11.94 -0.75 -12.14
N ASP A 147 12.95 -1.35 -11.53
CA ASP A 147 12.79 -2.28 -10.41
C ASP A 147 12.20 -1.59 -9.17
N VAL A 148 12.56 -0.34 -8.89
CA VAL A 148 11.92 0.48 -7.83
C VAL A 148 10.46 0.72 -8.15
N ARG A 149 10.11 1.12 -9.39
CA ARG A 149 8.71 1.28 -9.80
C ARG A 149 7.91 -0.02 -9.69
N HIS A 150 8.48 -1.14 -10.11
CA HIS A 150 7.86 -2.45 -9.95
C HIS A 150 7.64 -2.77 -8.46
N ALA A 151 8.62 -2.42 -7.61
CA ALA A 151 8.54 -2.62 -6.18
C ALA A 151 7.40 -1.81 -5.56
N LEU A 152 7.35 -0.51 -5.84
CA LEU A 152 6.30 0.40 -5.37
C LEU A 152 4.90 -0.08 -5.77
N GLY A 153 4.69 -0.37 -7.06
CA GLY A 153 3.39 -0.80 -7.56
C GLY A 153 2.90 -2.12 -6.93
N THR A 154 3.82 -3.06 -6.72
CA THR A 154 3.50 -4.34 -6.06
C THR A 154 3.20 -4.13 -4.57
N VAL A 155 3.98 -3.31 -3.88
CA VAL A 155 3.80 -3.09 -2.44
C VAL A 155 2.47 -2.38 -2.17
N PHE A 156 2.05 -1.42 -3.00
CA PHE A 156 0.70 -0.83 -2.88
C PHE A 156 -0.42 -1.84 -3.16
N ALA A 157 -0.26 -2.71 -4.15
CA ALA A 157 -1.24 -3.76 -4.41
C ALA A 157 -1.36 -4.72 -3.21
N SER A 158 -0.22 -5.14 -2.66
CA SER A 158 -0.15 -5.96 -1.45
C SER A 158 -0.68 -5.24 -0.22
N LEU A 159 -0.53 -3.92 -0.11
CA LEU A 159 -1.07 -3.11 0.98
C LEU A 159 -2.60 -3.03 0.90
N GLY A 160 -3.16 -2.80 -0.29
CA GLY A 160 -4.60 -2.84 -0.54
C GLY A 160 -5.20 -4.17 -0.10
N PHE A 161 -4.61 -5.29 -0.54
CA PHE A 161 -5.01 -6.62 -0.09
C PHE A 161 -4.81 -6.82 1.43
N GLY A 162 -3.61 -6.56 1.96
CA GLY A 162 -3.24 -6.88 3.33
C GLY A 162 -4.06 -6.12 4.37
N SER A 163 -4.33 -4.85 4.09
CA SER A 163 -5.17 -4.01 4.95
C SER A 163 -6.64 -4.41 4.87
N SER A 164 -7.17 -4.71 3.68
CA SER A 164 -8.48 -5.36 3.55
C SER A 164 -8.54 -6.69 4.30
N PHE A 165 -7.50 -7.52 4.25
CA PHE A 165 -7.47 -8.78 5.00
C PHE A 165 -7.53 -8.53 6.51
N TRP A 166 -6.79 -7.55 7.03
CA TRP A 166 -6.86 -7.16 8.44
C TRP A 166 -8.28 -6.76 8.87
N HIS A 167 -8.83 -5.72 8.25
CA HIS A 167 -10.14 -5.15 8.62
C HIS A 167 -11.31 -6.09 8.32
N GLY A 168 -11.16 -6.96 7.33
CA GLY A 168 -12.14 -8.00 7.03
C GLY A 168 -12.14 -9.14 8.04
N SER A 169 -10.97 -9.53 8.56
CA SER A 169 -10.81 -10.80 9.29
C SER A 169 -10.58 -10.68 10.79
N HIS A 170 -10.02 -9.57 11.28
CA HIS A 170 -9.51 -9.46 12.65
C HIS A 170 -8.59 -10.61 13.06
N THR A 171 -7.68 -11.00 12.16
CA THR A 171 -6.65 -12.02 12.40
C THR A 171 -5.29 -11.35 12.59
N TYR A 172 -4.41 -11.96 13.37
CA TYR A 172 -3.00 -11.58 13.49
C TYR A 172 -2.30 -11.66 12.13
N ALA A 173 -2.58 -12.67 11.30
CA ALA A 173 -2.07 -12.74 9.94
C ALA A 173 -2.46 -11.51 9.09
N GLY A 174 -3.74 -11.10 9.14
CA GLY A 174 -4.20 -9.86 8.52
C GLY A 174 -3.47 -8.64 9.08
N ASN A 175 -3.39 -8.51 10.42
CA ASN A 175 -2.73 -7.37 11.07
C ASN A 175 -1.25 -7.21 10.65
N VAL A 176 -0.54 -8.34 10.54
CA VAL A 176 0.85 -8.37 10.06
C VAL A 176 0.92 -7.95 8.61
N ALA A 177 0.02 -8.44 7.74
CA ALA A 177 -0.03 -8.05 6.33
C ALA A 177 -0.36 -6.55 6.13
N ASP A 178 -1.22 -5.98 6.97
CA ASP A 178 -1.52 -4.54 6.98
C ASP A 178 -0.29 -3.72 7.40
N ASN A 179 0.20 -3.93 8.62
CA ASN A 179 1.19 -3.03 9.23
C ASN A 179 2.60 -3.20 8.64
N ARG A 180 3.04 -4.44 8.39
CA ARG A 180 4.42 -4.69 7.96
C ARG A 180 4.61 -4.36 6.48
N VAL A 181 3.58 -4.40 5.64
CA VAL A 181 3.70 -4.01 4.23
C VAL A 181 3.92 -2.49 4.09
N ILE A 182 3.37 -1.67 5.01
CA ILE A 182 3.69 -0.24 5.10
C ILE A 182 5.19 -0.03 5.36
N GLU A 183 5.83 -0.88 6.18
CA GLU A 183 7.27 -0.80 6.41
C GLU A 183 8.08 -1.11 5.15
N VAL A 184 7.65 -2.10 4.35
CA VAL A 184 8.27 -2.40 3.05
C VAL A 184 8.19 -1.18 2.14
N LEU A 185 7.02 -0.53 2.06
CA LEU A 185 6.82 0.66 1.25
C LEU A 185 7.79 1.78 1.67
N ALA A 186 7.79 2.10 2.96
CA ALA A 186 8.66 3.14 3.51
C ALA A 186 10.14 2.82 3.20
N TYR A 187 10.54 1.56 3.32
CA TYR A 187 11.93 1.16 3.09
C TYR A 187 12.32 1.24 1.61
N VAL A 188 11.43 0.87 0.69
CA VAL A 188 11.62 1.07 -0.76
C VAL A 188 11.81 2.55 -1.07
N VAL A 189 10.93 3.42 -0.58
CA VAL A 189 11.01 4.88 -0.81
C VAL A 189 12.30 5.46 -0.25
N HIS A 190 12.66 5.10 0.98
CA HIS A 190 13.89 5.53 1.65
C HIS A 190 15.12 5.17 0.81
N GLN A 191 15.29 3.89 0.45
CA GLN A 191 16.43 3.44 -0.34
C GLN A 191 16.47 4.06 -1.74
N ALA A 192 15.32 4.19 -2.40
CA ALA A 192 15.21 4.80 -3.71
C ALA A 192 15.71 6.25 -3.70
N SER A 193 15.27 7.03 -2.70
CA SER A 193 15.62 8.45 -2.56
C SER A 193 17.12 8.71 -2.40
N LEU A 194 17.86 7.74 -1.85
CA LEU A 194 19.30 7.83 -1.56
C LEU A 194 20.19 7.12 -2.58
N GLN A 195 19.60 6.34 -3.50
CA GLN A 195 20.33 5.43 -4.38
C GLN A 195 21.43 6.11 -5.22
N ASN A 196 21.23 7.38 -5.62
CA ASN A 196 22.17 8.13 -6.46
C ASN A 196 23.33 8.79 -5.70
N LEU A 197 23.34 8.72 -4.36
CA LEU A 197 24.44 9.26 -3.54
C LEU A 197 25.74 8.44 -3.67
N ASN A 198 25.69 7.21 -4.18
CA ASN A 198 26.84 6.31 -4.32
C ASN A 198 27.67 6.15 -3.02
N VAL A 199 27.01 6.20 -1.88
CA VAL A 199 27.60 6.05 -0.55
C VAL A 199 27.48 4.61 -0.06
N ASN A 200 28.56 4.07 0.51
CA ASN A 200 28.58 2.74 1.11
C ASN A 200 28.38 2.84 2.63
N SER A 201 27.24 3.42 3.06
CA SER A 201 26.86 3.52 4.47
C SER A 201 25.61 2.70 4.73
N THR A 202 25.73 1.68 5.60
CA THR A 202 24.59 0.89 6.05
C THR A 202 23.69 1.69 6.98
N VAL A 203 24.25 2.67 7.72
CA VAL A 203 23.47 3.53 8.59
C VAL A 203 22.52 4.39 7.77
N LEU A 204 22.99 4.93 6.65
CA LEU A 204 22.16 5.72 5.74
C LEU A 204 21.21 4.86 4.89
N MET A 205 21.70 3.79 4.25
CA MET A 205 20.89 3.00 3.32
C MET A 205 19.96 1.99 4.00
N ASP A 206 20.36 1.43 5.14
CA ASP A 206 19.64 0.34 5.83
C ASP A 206 19.09 0.75 7.18
N LEU A 207 19.36 1.98 7.62
CA LEU A 207 19.00 2.47 8.96
C LEU A 207 19.48 1.49 10.03
N SER A 208 20.71 1.00 9.88
CA SER A 208 21.30 -0.05 10.71
C SER A 208 22.83 0.02 10.72
N MET A 209 23.44 -0.37 11.84
CA MET A 209 24.90 -0.52 11.94
C MET A 209 25.44 -1.72 11.14
N ILE A 210 24.55 -2.62 10.71
CA ILE A 210 24.88 -3.83 9.95
C ILE A 210 24.04 -3.81 8.68
N LYS A 211 24.67 -4.13 7.55
CA LYS A 211 23.99 -4.27 6.26
C LYS A 211 22.86 -5.27 6.37
N ARG A 212 21.66 -4.87 5.93
CA ARG A 212 20.50 -5.76 5.88
C ARG A 212 20.66 -6.80 4.76
N PRO A 213 20.12 -8.02 4.92
CA PRO A 213 20.27 -9.07 3.93
C PRO A 213 19.53 -8.76 2.62
N TYR A 214 18.48 -7.95 2.67
CA TYR A 214 17.64 -7.60 1.52
C TYR A 214 17.33 -6.10 1.50
N SER A 215 17.34 -5.52 0.31
CA SER A 215 16.77 -4.21 0.02
C SER A 215 15.24 -4.25 0.02
N GLY A 216 14.58 -3.09 0.07
CA GLY A 216 13.13 -3.00 -0.10
C GLY A 216 12.66 -3.60 -1.44
N VAL A 217 13.43 -3.41 -2.51
CA VAL A 217 13.13 -3.98 -3.84
C VAL A 217 13.19 -5.51 -3.83
N GLU A 218 14.15 -6.10 -3.11
CA GLU A 218 14.26 -7.57 -2.98
C GLU A 218 13.16 -8.15 -2.08
N ILE A 219 12.73 -7.43 -1.04
CA ILE A 219 11.61 -7.86 -0.18
C ILE A 219 10.30 -7.92 -0.98
N LYS A 220 10.09 -7.04 -1.96
CA LYS A 220 8.93 -7.14 -2.87
C LYS A 220 8.85 -8.50 -3.59
N ALA A 221 9.98 -9.06 -4.02
CA ALA A 221 9.97 -10.37 -4.68
C ALA A 221 9.50 -11.46 -3.70
N GLN A 222 9.97 -11.40 -2.45
CA GLN A 222 9.55 -12.32 -1.39
C GLN A 222 8.06 -12.21 -1.08
N LEU A 223 7.48 -11.00 -1.07
CA LEU A 223 6.03 -10.80 -0.93
C LEU A 223 5.24 -11.46 -2.08
N THR A 224 5.72 -11.30 -3.32
CA THR A 224 5.06 -11.89 -4.50
C THR A 224 5.12 -13.41 -4.44
N ASP A 225 6.31 -13.96 -4.20
CA ASP A 225 6.52 -15.41 -4.12
C ASP A 225 5.78 -16.03 -2.93
N MET A 226 5.63 -15.31 -1.81
CA MET A 226 4.84 -15.75 -0.66
C MET A 226 3.38 -16.03 -1.05
N PHE A 227 2.72 -15.11 -1.78
CA PHE A 227 1.33 -15.34 -2.22
C PHE A 227 1.21 -16.45 -3.27
N LEU A 228 2.25 -16.66 -4.08
CA LEU A 228 2.26 -17.71 -5.11
C LEU A 228 2.51 -19.11 -4.52
N GLU A 229 3.33 -19.21 -3.48
CA GLU A 229 3.93 -20.49 -3.07
C GLU A 229 3.52 -20.97 -1.68
N GLN A 230 3.05 -20.07 -0.80
CA GLN A 230 2.79 -20.40 0.61
C GLN A 230 1.29 -20.41 0.93
N SER A 231 0.93 -21.20 1.95
CA SER A 231 -0.43 -21.17 2.48
C SER A 231 -0.64 -19.92 3.37
N PRO A 232 -1.89 -19.43 3.50
CA PRO A 232 -2.17 -18.19 4.25
C PRO A 232 -1.74 -18.22 5.72
N GLU A 233 -1.69 -19.40 6.33
CA GLU A 233 -1.22 -19.61 7.70
C GLU A 233 0.26 -19.26 7.90
N GLN A 234 1.07 -19.30 6.82
CA GLN A 234 2.51 -19.05 6.86
C GLN A 234 2.86 -17.57 6.61
N TRP A 235 1.93 -16.78 6.07
CA TRP A 235 2.21 -15.41 5.65
C TRP A 235 2.69 -14.52 6.79
N ALA A 236 2.07 -14.62 7.96
CA ALA A 236 2.44 -13.83 9.13
C ALA A 236 3.90 -14.08 9.54
N GLU A 237 4.33 -15.35 9.57
CA GLU A 237 5.71 -15.74 9.89
C GLU A 237 6.68 -15.23 8.83
N THR A 238 6.36 -15.41 7.55
CA THR A 238 7.19 -14.95 6.44
C THR A 238 7.37 -13.43 6.45
N ILE A 239 6.30 -12.66 6.59
CA ILE A 239 6.37 -11.19 6.63
C ILE A 239 7.15 -10.69 7.85
N ASN A 240 6.97 -11.31 9.02
CA ASN A 240 7.72 -10.96 10.22
C ASN A 240 9.21 -11.33 10.12
N SER A 241 9.58 -12.27 9.24
CA SER A 241 10.98 -12.65 9.02
C SER A 241 11.77 -11.63 8.20
N PHE A 242 11.11 -10.67 7.56
CA PHE A 242 11.78 -9.62 6.79
C PHE A 242 12.57 -8.69 7.71
N ASP A 243 13.90 -8.72 7.55
CA ASP A 243 14.81 -7.85 8.29
C ASP A 243 14.83 -6.43 7.69
N MET A 244 13.81 -5.65 8.03
CA MET A 244 13.63 -4.25 7.62
C MET A 244 13.48 -3.30 8.82
N PRO A 245 13.82 -2.00 8.66
CA PRO A 245 13.54 -1.02 9.70
C PRO A 245 12.01 -0.85 9.88
N ASN A 246 11.57 -0.62 11.12
CA ASN A 246 10.16 -0.27 11.34
C ASN A 246 9.80 1.06 10.64
N TYR A 247 8.52 1.28 10.37
CA TYR A 247 8.10 2.45 9.60
C TYR A 247 8.43 3.77 10.32
N TYR A 248 8.38 3.83 11.67
CA TYR A 248 8.77 5.03 12.43
C TYR A 248 10.21 5.44 12.16
N LYS A 249 11.13 4.48 12.23
CA LYS A 249 12.55 4.71 11.95
C LYS A 249 12.76 5.11 10.49
N THR A 250 12.00 4.51 9.59
CA THR A 250 12.12 4.78 8.14
C THR A 250 11.60 6.16 7.76
N PHE A 251 10.41 6.54 8.23
CA PHE A 251 9.88 7.89 8.04
C PHE A 251 10.79 8.94 8.68
N ALA A 252 11.38 8.66 9.84
CA ALA A 252 12.36 9.56 10.43
C ALA A 252 13.61 9.70 9.55
N GLY A 253 14.15 8.61 9.00
CA GLY A 253 15.24 8.66 8.03
C GLY A 253 14.92 9.53 6.81
N ILE A 254 13.69 9.43 6.29
CA ILE A 254 13.21 10.28 5.19
C ILE A 254 13.13 11.75 5.64
N VAL A 255 12.53 12.05 6.80
CA VAL A 255 12.43 13.42 7.34
C VAL A 255 13.81 14.03 7.58
N CYS A 256 14.73 13.28 8.18
CA CYS A 256 16.12 13.71 8.39
C CYS A 256 16.82 13.99 7.06
N THR A 257 16.61 13.15 6.05
CA THR A 257 17.14 13.37 4.70
C THR A 257 16.60 14.67 4.11
N VAL A 258 15.28 14.86 4.13
CA VAL A 258 14.61 16.07 3.62
C VAL A 258 15.13 17.31 4.32
N PHE A 259 15.12 17.37 5.65
CA PHE A 259 15.58 18.56 6.37
C PHE A 259 17.05 18.86 6.14
N SER A 260 17.89 17.83 6.03
CA SER A 260 19.32 18.02 5.76
C SER A 260 19.59 18.65 4.39
N VAL A 261 18.77 18.35 3.37
CA VAL A 261 18.97 18.87 2.02
C VAL A 261 18.20 20.16 1.76
N ALA A 262 17.05 20.33 2.43
CA ALA A 262 16.11 21.40 2.18
C ALA A 262 16.33 22.63 3.07
N LEU A 263 16.89 22.47 4.28
CA LEU A 263 17.07 23.55 5.24
C LEU A 263 18.54 23.97 5.35
N GLU A 264 18.77 25.11 6.02
CA GLU A 264 20.12 25.49 6.45
C GLU A 264 20.56 24.60 7.61
N ASN A 265 21.87 24.32 7.69
CA ASN A 265 22.41 23.30 8.59
C ASN A 265 21.99 23.49 10.05
N GLU A 266 22.08 24.72 10.56
CA GLU A 266 21.71 25.03 11.95
C GLU A 266 20.21 24.80 12.22
N THR A 267 19.33 25.09 11.25
CA THR A 267 17.90 24.85 11.37
C THR A 267 17.57 23.36 11.28
N ALA A 268 18.22 22.65 10.36
CA ALA A 268 18.07 21.19 10.24
C ALA A 268 18.49 20.50 11.54
N ASP A 269 19.64 20.87 12.12
CA ASP A 269 20.16 20.31 13.38
C ASP A 269 19.16 20.52 14.53
N GLN A 270 18.64 21.73 14.70
CA GLN A 270 17.66 22.03 15.76
C GLN A 270 16.38 21.20 15.65
N ILE A 271 15.86 21.02 14.43
CA ILE A 271 14.63 20.25 14.22
C ILE A 271 14.91 18.75 14.37
N ILE A 272 15.99 18.25 13.79
CA ILE A 272 16.37 16.83 13.86
C ILE A 272 16.65 16.45 15.32
N ASP A 273 17.39 17.26 16.09
CA ASP A 273 17.64 16.99 17.52
C ASP A 273 16.34 16.89 18.32
N ALA A 274 15.36 17.76 18.03
CA ALA A 274 14.05 17.70 18.66
C ALA A 274 13.28 16.42 18.27
N LEU A 275 13.35 15.99 17.01
CA LEU A 275 12.73 14.75 16.55
C LEU A 275 13.41 13.51 17.13
N ILE A 276 14.74 13.46 17.14
CA ILE A 276 15.52 12.37 17.75
C ILE A 276 15.18 12.25 19.24
N ALA A 277 15.11 13.38 19.95
CA ALA A 277 14.74 13.39 21.36
C ALA A 277 13.29 12.91 21.59
N LEU A 278 12.37 13.28 20.70
CA LEU A 278 10.96 12.88 20.78
C LEU A 278 10.75 11.39 20.51
N PHE A 279 11.46 10.84 19.52
CA PHE A 279 11.24 9.47 19.02
C PHE A 279 12.31 8.46 19.48
N SER A 280 13.31 8.89 20.25
CA SER A 280 14.41 8.05 20.76
C SER A 280 15.21 7.33 19.67
N PHE A 281 15.49 8.01 18.55
CA PHE A 281 16.30 7.44 17.48
C PHE A 281 17.77 7.29 17.91
N PRO A 282 18.49 6.27 17.39
CA PRO A 282 19.93 6.16 17.62
C PRO A 282 20.63 7.42 17.09
N PRO A 283 21.72 7.88 17.74
CA PRO A 283 22.41 9.11 17.33
C PRO A 283 22.85 9.05 15.87
N GLU A 284 22.36 10.00 15.08
CA GLU A 284 22.47 10.02 13.62
C GLU A 284 23.63 10.90 13.11
N GLU A 285 24.72 11.02 13.87
CA GLU A 285 25.89 11.82 13.45
C GLU A 285 26.38 11.44 12.05
N GLU A 286 26.28 10.15 11.70
CA GLU A 286 26.67 9.66 10.37
C GLU A 286 25.69 10.07 9.26
N MET A 287 24.37 9.92 9.45
CA MET A 287 23.40 10.35 8.43
C MET A 287 23.53 11.84 8.19
N ARG A 288 23.61 12.63 9.27
CA ARG A 288 23.76 14.07 9.17
C ARG A 288 25.05 14.48 8.47
N ALA A 289 26.17 13.83 8.80
CA ALA A 289 27.46 14.12 8.15
C ALA A 289 27.44 13.82 6.65
N LEU A 290 26.74 12.78 6.22
CA LEU A 290 26.63 12.39 4.82
C LEU A 290 25.70 13.35 4.05
N THR A 291 24.54 13.68 4.62
CA THR A 291 23.54 14.52 3.97
C THR A 291 23.88 16.01 3.97
N ALA A 292 24.64 16.50 4.96
CA ALA A 292 25.06 17.90 5.06
C ALA A 292 25.96 18.37 3.90
N THR A 293 26.56 17.44 3.16
CA THR A 293 27.43 17.75 2.02
C THR A 293 26.66 17.97 0.71
N LEU A 294 25.37 17.65 0.70
CA LEU A 294 24.49 17.74 -0.46
C LEU A 294 24.08 19.19 -0.67
N ASN A 295 24.50 19.77 -1.79
CA ASN A 295 24.20 21.16 -2.13
C ASN A 295 23.12 21.21 -3.21
N LEU A 296 21.89 21.45 -2.79
CA LEU A 296 20.79 21.82 -3.69
C LEU A 296 20.79 23.33 -3.93
N THR A 297 20.40 23.75 -5.13
CA THR A 297 20.10 25.16 -5.41
C THR A 297 18.91 25.63 -4.59
N THR A 298 18.76 26.95 -4.41
CA THR A 298 17.60 27.50 -3.67
C THR A 298 16.26 27.09 -4.28
N GLU A 299 16.19 26.99 -5.61
CA GLU A 299 14.97 26.54 -6.30
C GLU A 299 14.66 25.07 -5.99
N GLU A 300 15.65 24.19 -6.08
CA GLU A 300 15.49 22.77 -5.73
C GLU A 300 15.14 22.58 -4.25
N LYS A 301 15.74 23.36 -3.35
CA LYS A 301 15.35 23.36 -1.91
C LYS A 301 13.87 23.71 -1.74
N LEU A 302 13.39 24.76 -2.41
CA LEU A 302 11.98 25.17 -2.34
C LEU A 302 11.04 24.10 -2.91
N VAL A 303 11.42 23.43 -3.99
CA VAL A 303 10.64 22.30 -4.56
C VAL A 303 10.57 21.16 -3.56
N VAL A 304 11.70 20.73 -2.98
CA VAL A 304 11.72 19.66 -1.97
C VAL A 304 10.90 20.03 -0.74
N GLN A 305 10.97 21.28 -0.26
CA GLN A 305 10.15 21.77 0.85
C GLN A 305 8.66 21.67 0.53
N GLY A 306 8.20 22.25 -0.58
CA GLY A 306 6.79 22.24 -0.95
C GLY A 306 6.25 20.83 -1.19
N ASN A 307 7.03 19.97 -1.84
CA ASN A 307 6.70 18.57 -2.06
C ASN A 307 6.60 17.79 -0.73
N PHE A 308 7.53 18.02 0.21
CA PHE A 308 7.48 17.43 1.54
C PHE A 308 6.30 17.95 2.38
N GLU A 309 6.04 19.26 2.36
CA GLU A 309 4.91 19.88 3.06
C GLU A 309 3.58 19.31 2.56
N SER A 310 3.43 19.09 1.24
CA SER A 310 2.25 18.43 0.67
C SER A 310 2.04 17.02 1.24
N ALA A 311 3.08 16.18 1.17
CA ALA A 311 3.04 14.82 1.70
C ALA A 311 2.69 14.84 3.21
N LEU A 312 3.34 15.73 3.96
CA LEU A 312 3.15 15.86 5.39
C LEU A 312 1.73 16.33 5.75
N ILE A 313 1.15 17.30 5.04
CA ILE A 313 -0.22 17.76 5.30
C ILE A 313 -1.22 16.62 5.14
N LYS A 314 -1.13 15.85 4.05
CA LYS A 314 -2.02 14.70 3.80
C LYS A 314 -1.83 13.60 4.85
N LEU A 315 -0.59 13.26 5.19
CA LEU A 315 -0.30 12.26 6.22
C LEU A 315 -0.72 12.70 7.62
N LEU A 316 -0.49 13.97 7.99
CA LEU A 316 -0.98 14.51 9.27
C LEU A 316 -2.50 14.50 9.31
N TYR A 317 -3.16 14.83 8.21
CA TYR A 317 -4.60 14.75 8.13
C TYR A 317 -5.11 13.30 8.23
N ALA A 318 -4.43 12.35 7.59
CA ALA A 318 -4.70 10.92 7.83
C ALA A 318 -4.57 10.60 9.33
N PHE A 319 -3.49 10.99 10.00
CA PHE A 319 -3.28 10.73 11.43
C PHE A 319 -4.34 11.33 12.35
N VAL A 320 -5.01 12.43 11.98
CA VAL A 320 -6.19 12.93 12.72
C VAL A 320 -7.28 11.87 12.80
N TRP A 321 -7.40 11.02 11.79
CA TRP A 321 -8.38 9.94 11.71
C TRP A 321 -7.83 8.57 12.13
N GLN A 322 -6.57 8.51 12.59
CA GLN A 322 -5.96 7.29 13.09
C GLN A 322 -6.27 7.11 14.58
N GLU A 323 -7.27 6.30 14.88
CA GLU A 323 -7.87 6.16 16.20
C GLU A 323 -6.88 5.83 17.32
N TRP A 324 -5.95 4.90 17.06
CA TRP A 324 -4.95 4.50 18.05
C TRP A 324 -3.89 5.57 18.29
N ALA A 325 -3.61 6.43 17.30
CA ALA A 325 -2.60 7.47 17.40
C ALA A 325 -3.09 8.66 18.24
N ILE A 326 -4.37 9.01 18.14
CA ILE A 326 -4.98 10.14 18.87
C ILE A 326 -5.66 9.74 20.19
N GLY A 327 -5.69 8.44 20.50
CA GLY A 327 -6.10 7.88 21.79
C GLY A 327 -7.58 8.03 22.08
N GLU A 328 -8.41 7.15 21.48
CA GLU A 328 -9.87 7.01 21.71
C GLU A 328 -10.59 8.36 21.91
N ASN A 329 -10.18 9.40 21.16
CA ASN A 329 -10.67 10.74 21.38
C ASN A 329 -12.12 10.81 20.88
N PRO A 330 -13.11 11.08 21.76
CA PRO A 330 -14.52 11.04 21.38
C PRO A 330 -14.89 12.05 20.29
N ILE A 331 -14.08 13.09 20.07
CA ILE A 331 -14.32 14.09 19.02
C ILE A 331 -14.32 13.45 17.63
N ILE A 332 -13.41 12.51 17.36
CA ILE A 332 -13.35 11.88 16.04
C ILE A 332 -14.44 10.84 15.83
N TYR A 333 -15.21 10.48 16.86
CA TYR A 333 -16.36 9.57 16.76
C TYR A 333 -17.69 10.33 16.66
N ASP A 334 -17.68 11.66 16.73
CA ASP A 334 -18.86 12.47 16.52
C ASP A 334 -19.26 12.43 15.02
N PRO A 335 -20.50 12.04 14.68
CA PRO A 335 -20.91 11.95 13.28
C PRO A 335 -20.77 13.26 12.51
N ALA A 336 -21.07 14.41 13.14
CA ALA A 336 -20.96 15.71 12.47
C ALA A 336 -19.49 16.10 12.23
N ILE A 337 -18.57 15.65 13.09
CA ILE A 337 -17.13 15.82 12.86
C ILE A 337 -16.64 14.89 11.75
N ASN A 338 -17.16 13.66 11.64
CA ASN A 338 -16.79 12.74 10.57
C ASN A 338 -17.25 13.24 9.20
N GLU A 339 -18.50 13.70 9.07
CA GLU A 339 -19.05 14.33 7.86
C GLU A 339 -18.23 15.57 7.46
N GLN A 340 -17.96 16.48 8.41
CA GLN A 340 -17.06 17.63 8.14
C GLN A 340 -15.65 17.20 7.75
N GLY A 341 -15.17 16.09 8.30
CA GLY A 341 -13.90 15.49 7.91
C GLY A 341 -13.89 15.04 6.46
N ALA A 342 -14.93 14.33 6.03
CA ALA A 342 -15.08 13.92 4.65
C ALA A 342 -15.15 15.14 3.71
N ASP A 343 -15.96 16.14 4.04
CA ASP A 343 -16.10 17.39 3.26
C ASP A 343 -14.78 18.17 3.11
N LEU A 344 -13.86 18.04 4.08
CA LEU A 344 -12.57 18.73 4.08
C LEU A 344 -11.50 18.02 3.25
N ILE A 345 -11.68 16.75 2.89
CA ILE A 345 -10.74 15.98 2.05
C ILE A 345 -10.33 16.73 0.78
N PRO A 346 -11.25 17.15 -0.11
CA PRO A 346 -10.89 17.86 -1.33
C PRO A 346 -10.20 19.20 -1.06
N VAL A 347 -10.60 19.91 0.01
CA VAL A 347 -10.01 21.21 0.38
C VAL A 347 -8.56 21.04 0.85
N ILE A 348 -8.31 20.05 1.69
CA ILE A 348 -6.98 19.75 2.24
C ILE A 348 -6.06 19.24 1.13
N ASN A 349 -6.56 18.33 0.30
CA ASN A 349 -5.80 17.83 -0.85
C ASN A 349 -5.49 18.94 -1.85
N ALA A 350 -6.45 19.81 -2.19
CA ALA A 350 -6.20 20.96 -3.06
C ALA A 350 -5.17 21.94 -2.48
N PHE A 351 -5.22 22.21 -1.17
CA PHE A 351 -4.22 23.03 -0.50
C PHE A 351 -2.83 22.38 -0.53
N ALA A 352 -2.71 21.11 -0.15
CA ALA A 352 -1.45 20.37 -0.21
C ALA A 352 -0.89 20.33 -1.65
N ASN A 353 -1.73 20.04 -2.64
CA ASN A 353 -1.37 20.03 -4.06
C ASN A 353 -0.91 21.40 -4.58
N SER A 354 -1.32 22.50 -3.95
CA SER A 354 -0.83 23.84 -4.33
C SER A 354 0.63 24.10 -3.92
N LEU A 355 1.18 23.27 -3.02
CA LEU A 355 2.56 23.37 -2.54
C LEU A 355 3.53 22.50 -3.34
N ASN A 356 3.03 21.43 -3.97
CA ASN A 356 3.87 20.47 -4.68
C ASN A 356 3.95 20.75 -6.19
N THR A 357 4.88 20.06 -6.82
CA THR A 357 5.03 19.97 -8.28
C THR A 357 4.59 18.62 -8.82
N PHE A 358 3.92 17.83 -7.98
CA PHE A 358 3.52 16.49 -8.32
C PHE A 358 2.41 16.55 -9.34
N PRO A 359 2.47 15.67 -10.33
CA PRO A 359 1.38 15.52 -11.26
C PRO A 359 0.18 14.84 -10.57
N ILE A 360 -1.02 15.43 -10.71
CA ILE A 360 -2.28 14.97 -10.08
C ILE A 360 -2.95 13.94 -11.00
N TYR A 361 -3.30 12.77 -10.48
CA TYR A 361 -3.63 11.63 -11.36
C TYR A 361 -4.96 10.95 -11.13
N ASP A 362 -5.44 10.92 -9.90
CA ASP A 362 -6.72 10.31 -9.58
C ASP A 362 -7.55 11.31 -8.80
N GLN A 363 -8.32 12.13 -9.53
CA GLN A 363 -9.12 13.19 -8.93
C GLN A 363 -10.19 12.62 -8.01
N ASP A 364 -10.72 11.44 -8.31
CA ASP A 364 -11.72 10.73 -7.52
C ASP A 364 -11.15 10.38 -6.13
N VAL A 365 -9.91 9.87 -6.08
CA VAL A 365 -9.20 9.62 -4.81
C VAL A 365 -8.80 10.93 -4.10
N GLN A 366 -8.47 11.99 -4.84
CA GLN A 366 -8.19 13.31 -4.23
C GLN A 366 -9.44 13.94 -3.61
N ASP A 367 -10.61 13.73 -4.22
CA ASP A 367 -11.88 14.30 -3.78
C ASP A 367 -12.61 13.39 -2.78
N GLY A 368 -12.20 12.12 -2.68
CA GLY A 368 -12.85 11.12 -1.83
C GLY A 368 -14.20 10.67 -2.36
N VAL A 369 -14.33 10.59 -3.69
CA VAL A 369 -15.57 10.26 -4.40
C VAL A 369 -15.27 9.19 -5.44
N ASN A 370 -16.10 8.14 -5.52
CA ASN A 370 -15.87 6.94 -6.34
C ASN A 370 -14.50 6.27 -6.11
N SER A 371 -13.96 6.40 -4.90
CA SER A 371 -12.63 5.91 -4.55
C SER A 371 -12.63 4.45 -4.05
N TYR A 372 -13.79 3.98 -3.59
CA TYR A 372 -14.07 2.59 -3.21
C TYR A 372 -15.58 2.37 -3.05
N PRO A 373 -16.08 1.13 -3.02
CA PRO A 373 -17.51 0.88 -2.84
C PRO A 373 -18.03 1.35 -1.48
N GLY A 374 -19.09 2.16 -1.49
CA GLY A 374 -19.72 2.70 -0.28
C GLY A 374 -19.03 3.93 0.32
N ASP A 375 -18.08 4.54 -0.38
CA ASP A 375 -17.39 5.74 0.07
C ASP A 375 -18.33 6.91 0.43
N GLU A 376 -19.44 7.04 -0.29
CA GLU A 376 -20.49 8.06 -0.05
C GLU A 376 -21.07 8.06 1.37
N TRP A 377 -21.01 6.94 2.09
CA TRP A 377 -21.52 6.84 3.46
C TRP A 377 -20.44 6.40 4.44
N CYS A 378 -19.43 5.66 3.99
CA CYS A 378 -18.30 5.26 4.82
C CYS A 378 -17.41 6.43 5.21
N ASN A 379 -17.18 7.39 4.32
CA ASN A 379 -16.37 8.58 4.65
C ASN A 379 -17.03 9.43 5.75
N ASP A 380 -18.36 9.55 5.74
CA ASP A 380 -19.13 10.31 6.73
C ASP A 380 -19.29 9.56 8.07
N TYR A 381 -19.13 8.24 8.06
CA TYR A 381 -19.36 7.38 9.22
C TYR A 381 -18.06 6.93 9.91
N SER A 382 -17.13 6.34 9.15
CA SER A 382 -15.92 5.73 9.70
C SER A 382 -14.77 6.75 9.70
N PRO A 383 -14.18 7.06 10.87
CA PRO A 383 -12.92 7.81 10.93
C PRO A 383 -11.84 7.11 10.12
N HIS A 384 -11.70 5.81 10.35
CA HIS A 384 -10.60 5.04 9.80
C HIS A 384 -10.67 4.84 8.28
N ALA A 385 -11.88 4.88 7.69
CA ALA A 385 -12.01 4.92 6.23
C ALA A 385 -11.36 6.18 5.61
N LYS A 386 -11.49 7.35 6.28
CA LYS A 386 -10.78 8.57 5.87
C LYS A 386 -9.28 8.46 6.07
N TRP A 387 -8.83 7.74 7.11
CA TRP A 387 -7.40 7.44 7.28
C TRP A 387 -6.84 6.70 6.07
N HIS A 388 -7.48 5.61 5.60
CA HIS A 388 -6.99 4.88 4.42
C HIS A 388 -6.90 5.74 3.18
N LEU A 389 -7.95 6.50 2.87
CA LEU A 389 -8.01 7.37 1.69
C LEU A 389 -6.91 8.45 1.74
N GLN A 390 -6.72 9.10 2.88
CA GLN A 390 -5.69 10.13 3.06
C GLN A 390 -4.29 9.54 3.15
N ALA A 391 -4.13 8.35 3.72
CA ALA A 391 -2.88 7.62 3.73
C ALA A 391 -2.46 7.22 2.31
N ALA A 392 -3.37 6.74 1.48
CA ALA A 392 -3.09 6.45 0.06
C ALA A 392 -2.57 7.69 -0.68
N ASN A 393 -3.25 8.84 -0.53
CA ASN A 393 -2.82 10.11 -1.11
C ASN A 393 -1.47 10.59 -0.57
N GLY A 394 -1.29 10.59 0.75
CA GLY A 394 -0.05 11.05 1.40
C GLY A 394 1.15 10.14 1.13
N LEU A 395 0.95 8.83 1.06
CA LEU A 395 1.98 7.87 0.69
C LEU A 395 2.38 7.99 -0.77
N MET A 396 1.44 8.29 -1.68
CA MET A 396 1.78 8.56 -3.09
C MET A 396 2.64 9.83 -3.22
N ASP A 397 2.27 10.91 -2.52
CA ASP A 397 3.10 12.12 -2.45
C ASP A 397 4.50 11.84 -1.89
N LEU A 398 4.60 10.98 -0.87
CA LEU A 398 5.88 10.57 -0.30
C LEU A 398 6.73 9.79 -1.31
N VAL A 399 6.11 8.97 -2.15
CA VAL A 399 6.78 8.22 -3.22
C VAL A 399 7.33 9.18 -4.28
N PHE A 400 6.56 10.20 -4.68
CA PHE A 400 7.07 11.25 -5.57
C PHE A 400 8.18 12.07 -4.95
N LEU A 401 8.08 12.39 -3.66
CA LEU A 401 9.18 13.02 -2.94
C LEU A 401 10.45 12.15 -2.99
N GLY A 402 10.31 10.84 -2.81
CA GLY A 402 11.41 9.89 -2.97
C GLY A 402 12.01 9.89 -4.37
N ASP A 403 11.19 9.98 -5.41
CA ASP A 403 11.63 10.10 -6.81
C ASP A 403 12.38 11.42 -7.10
N ASP A 404 11.89 12.54 -6.56
CA ASP A 404 12.55 13.84 -6.69
C ASP A 404 13.88 13.88 -5.94
N LEU A 405 13.93 13.34 -4.72
CA LEU A 405 15.19 13.19 -3.99
C LEU A 405 16.15 12.30 -4.79
N HIS A 406 15.69 11.18 -5.34
CA HIS A 406 16.52 10.34 -6.20
C HIS A 406 17.10 11.14 -7.38
N LYS A 407 16.28 11.96 -8.06
CA LYS A 407 16.71 12.79 -9.18
C LYS A 407 17.73 13.87 -8.79
N LEU A 408 17.53 14.52 -7.64
CA LEU A 408 18.31 15.66 -7.18
C LEU A 408 19.62 15.24 -6.48
N LEU A 409 19.61 14.10 -5.78
CA LEU A 409 20.74 13.62 -4.99
C LEU A 409 21.75 12.83 -5.83
N LYS A 410 22.37 13.51 -6.80
CA LYS A 410 23.45 12.97 -7.64
C LYS A 410 24.79 13.42 -7.08
N ALA A 411 25.62 12.45 -6.71
CA ALA A 411 27.00 12.68 -6.25
C ALA A 411 27.95 13.15 -7.37
#